data_AF-A0A358D9N9-F1
#
_entry.id   AF-A0A358D9N9-F1
#
_cell.length_a   1.000
_cell.length_b   1.000
_cell.length_c   1.000
_cell.angle_alpha   90.00
_cell.angle_beta   90.00
_cell.angle_gamma   90.00
#
_symmetry.space_group_name_H-M   'P 1'
#
loop_
_entity.id
_entity.type
_entity.pdbx_description
1 polymer ?
#
loop_
_entity_poly.entity_id
_entity_poly.type
_entity_poly.pdbx_seq_one_letter_code
_entity_poly.pdbx_strand_id
1 'polypeptide(L)'
;MLRELEATCVTTAGEVRELIGWGELIGPGDQEAATRTTDATRVRDALSARVARTPQEIARRSGLGIADVQSHLGMLYLDGAVTSDAAGWRLA
;
A
#
# COMPACT_ATOMS: atom_id res chain seq x y z
N MET A 1 -1.64 35.47 -9.62
CA MET A 1 -2.75 35.00 -8.76
C MET A 1 -2.68 33.49 -8.69
N LEU A 2 -2.38 32.92 -7.52
CA LEU A 2 -2.62 31.51 -7.28
C LEU A 2 -4.14 31.32 -7.14
N ARG A 3 -4.67 30.29 -7.81
CA ARG A 3 -6.08 29.91 -7.70
C ARG A 3 -6.30 29.38 -6.28
N GLU A 4 -7.23 29.95 -5.54
CA GLU A 4 -7.63 29.39 -4.25
C GLU A 4 -8.32 28.06 -4.52
N LEU A 5 -7.63 26.95 -4.28
CA LEU A 5 -8.28 25.63 -4.28
C LEU A 5 -9.09 25.55 -2.98
N GLU A 6 -10.41 25.62 -3.10
CA GLU A 6 -11.32 25.31 -2.00
C GLU A 6 -11.10 23.84 -1.59
N ALA A 7 -10.43 23.61 -0.47
CA ALA A 7 -10.22 22.28 0.08
C ALA A 7 -11.49 21.82 0.81
N THR A 8 -12.11 20.73 0.35
CA THR A 8 -13.25 20.11 1.04
C THR A 8 -12.75 19.23 2.18
N CYS A 9 -13.23 19.48 3.40
CA CYS A 9 -12.97 18.60 4.53
C CYS A 9 -13.69 17.25 4.33
N VAL A 10 -12.93 16.16 4.37
CA VAL A 10 -13.41 14.78 4.30
C VAL A 10 -13.07 14.07 5.60
N THR A 11 -13.96 13.22 6.07
CA THR A 11 -13.79 12.46 7.32
C THR A 11 -13.49 10.99 7.06
N THR A 12 -13.72 10.53 5.84
CA THR A 12 -13.46 9.15 5.41
C THR A 12 -12.89 9.09 3.99
N ALA A 13 -12.20 7.98 3.69
CA ALA A 13 -11.68 7.74 2.34
C ALA A 13 -12.78 7.53 1.29
N GLY A 14 -13.99 7.11 1.70
CA GLY A 14 -15.14 6.96 0.81
C GLY A 14 -15.61 8.30 0.23
N GLU A 15 -15.64 9.35 1.06
CA GLU A 15 -16.03 10.70 0.63
C GLU A 15 -15.05 11.28 -0.41
N VAL A 16 -13.74 11.02 -0.26
CA VAL A 16 -12.74 11.40 -1.27
C VAL A 16 -13.05 10.73 -2.61
N ARG A 17 -13.36 9.43 -2.58
CA ARG A 17 -13.62 8.62 -3.77
C ARG A 17 -14.83 9.13 -4.55
N GLU A 18 -15.87 9.57 -3.86
CA GLU A 18 -17.05 10.19 -4.47
C GLU A 18 -16.73 11.56 -5.06
N LEU A 19 -16.02 12.41 -4.31
CA LEU A 19 -15.70 13.78 -4.70
C LEU A 19 -14.87 13.88 -5.99
N ILE A 20 -14.00 12.89 -6.24
CA ILE A 20 -13.19 12.82 -7.46
C ILE A 20 -13.83 11.97 -8.57
N GLY A 21 -15.06 11.49 -8.39
CA GLY A 21 -15.75 10.66 -9.37
C GLY A 21 -15.06 9.32 -9.64
N TRP A 22 -14.27 8.80 -8.68
CA TRP A 22 -13.39 7.65 -8.91
C TRP A 22 -14.20 6.40 -9.27
N GLY A 23 -15.43 6.25 -8.75
CA GLY A 23 -16.27 5.09 -9.02
C GLY A 23 -16.74 4.94 -10.47
N GLU A 24 -16.89 6.03 -11.22
CA GLU A 24 -17.33 6.00 -12.63
C GLU A 24 -16.17 5.93 -13.63
N LEU A 25 -14.96 6.29 -13.20
CA LEU A 25 -13.74 6.27 -14.03
C LEU A 25 -13.02 4.91 -14.03
N ILE A 26 -13.35 4.02 -13.11
CA ILE A 26 -12.63 2.75 -12.89
C ILE A 26 -13.24 1.65 -13.78
N GLY A 27 -12.51 1.27 -14.83
CA GLY A 27 -12.77 0.01 -15.55
C GLY A 27 -12.35 -1.21 -14.71
N PRO A 28 -12.70 -2.43 -15.11
CA PRO A 28 -12.32 -3.65 -14.36
C PRO A 28 -10.81 -3.77 -14.12
N GLY A 29 -9.97 -3.30 -15.05
CA GLY A 29 -8.51 -3.27 -14.87
C GLY A 29 -8.01 -2.23 -13.85
N ASP A 30 -8.71 -1.10 -13.72
CA ASP A 30 -8.41 -0.09 -12.70
C ASP A 30 -8.77 -0.59 -11.29
N GLN A 31 -9.78 -1.46 -11.17
CA GLN A 31 -10.14 -2.05 -9.89
C GLN A 31 -9.04 -2.99 -9.40
N GLU A 32 -8.48 -3.83 -10.28
CA GLU A 32 -7.33 -4.68 -9.95
C GLU A 32 -6.08 -3.85 -9.62
N ALA A 33 -5.84 -2.75 -10.34
CA ALA A 33 -4.73 -1.83 -10.05
C ALA A 33 -4.90 -1.14 -8.67
N ALA A 34 -6.12 -0.72 -8.32
CA ALA A 34 -6.44 -0.14 -7.03
C ALA A 34 -6.28 -1.16 -5.89
N THR A 35 -6.72 -2.42 -6.09
CA THR A 35 -6.49 -3.51 -5.13
C THR A 35 -5.01 -3.74 -4.93
N ARG A 36 -4.22 -3.86 -6.00
CA ARG A 36 -2.76 -4.06 -5.93
C ARG A 36 -2.06 -2.91 -5.21
N THR A 37 -2.48 -1.67 -5.45
CA THR A 37 -1.95 -0.50 -4.74
C THR A 37 -2.27 -0.56 -3.25
N THR A 38 -3.50 -0.93 -2.91
CA THR A 38 -3.94 -1.10 -1.51
C THR A 38 -3.14 -2.20 -0.80
N ASP A 39 -2.90 -3.33 -1.48
CA ASP A 39 -2.14 -4.45 -0.92
C ASP A 39 -0.67 -4.07 -0.72
N ALA A 40 -0.06 -3.35 -1.67
CA ALA A 40 1.29 -2.80 -1.50
C ALA A 40 1.39 -1.87 -0.27
N THR A 41 0.41 -0.99 -0.08
CA THR A 41 0.34 -0.11 1.11
C THR A 41 0.22 -0.94 2.38
N ARG A 42 -0.65 -1.96 2.43
CA ARG A 42 -0.80 -2.84 3.60
C ARG A 42 0.49 -3.60 3.93
N VAL A 43 1.21 -4.12 2.93
CA VAL A 43 2.51 -4.78 3.14
C VAL A 43 3.51 -3.80 3.72
N ARG A 44 3.58 -2.58 3.18
CA ARG A 44 4.48 -1.53 3.67
C ARG A 44 4.15 -1.13 5.12
N ASP A 45 2.88 -0.96 5.45
CA ASP A 45 2.44 -0.62 6.81
C ASP A 45 2.64 -1.77 7.81
N ALA A 46 2.64 -3.01 7.32
CA ALA A 46 2.95 -4.21 8.10
C ALA A 46 4.45 -4.39 8.38
N LEU A 47 5.33 -3.59 7.79
CA LEU A 47 6.77 -3.58 8.08
C LEU A 47 7.10 -2.69 9.28
N SER A 48 8.36 -2.72 9.70
CA SER A 48 8.91 -1.79 10.68
C SER A 48 10.24 -1.24 10.17
N ALA A 49 10.51 0.01 10.51
CA ALA A 49 11.84 0.59 10.33
C ALA A 49 12.84 0.10 11.40
N ARG A 50 12.36 -0.38 12.56
CA ARG A 50 13.21 -0.71 13.72
C ARG A 50 13.47 -2.19 13.89
N VAL A 51 12.51 -3.04 13.53
CA VAL A 51 12.56 -4.48 13.79
C VAL A 51 12.30 -5.24 12.49
N ALA A 52 13.23 -6.12 12.11
CA ALA A 52 13.03 -7.01 10.97
C ALA A 52 11.89 -8.01 11.27
N ARG A 53 11.01 -8.24 10.29
CA ARG A 53 9.87 -9.16 10.39
C ARG A 53 9.95 -10.25 9.35
N THR A 54 9.51 -11.45 9.72
CA THR A 54 9.42 -12.56 8.78
C THR A 54 8.27 -12.33 7.78
N PRO A 55 8.34 -12.89 6.56
CA PRO A 55 7.24 -12.84 5.60
C PRO A 55 5.91 -13.34 6.17
N GLN A 56 5.96 -14.36 7.03
CA GLN A 56 4.78 -14.94 7.70
C GLN A 56 4.15 -13.95 8.68
N GLU A 57 4.97 -13.20 9.44
CA GLU A 57 4.45 -12.17 10.32
C GLU A 57 3.83 -11.01 9.54
N ILE A 58 4.47 -10.60 8.44
CA ILE A 58 3.98 -9.53 7.57
C ILE A 58 2.64 -9.94 6.92
N ALA A 59 2.51 -11.19 6.44
CA ALA A 59 1.26 -11.74 5.93
C ALA A 59 0.13 -11.67 6.97
N ARG A 60 0.40 -12.13 8.20
CA ARG A 60 -0.59 -12.05 9.29
C ARG A 60 -1.02 -10.62 9.60
N ARG A 61 -0.11 -9.65 9.53
CA ARG A 61 -0.40 -8.24 9.85
C ARG A 61 -1.07 -7.46 8.71
N SER A 62 -0.72 -7.78 7.47
CA SER A 62 -1.30 -7.17 6.27
C SER A 62 -2.63 -7.79 5.87
N GLY A 63 -2.93 -9.01 6.36
CA GLY A 63 -4.12 -9.77 5.98
C GLY A 63 -4.02 -10.41 4.60
N LEU A 64 -2.81 -10.53 4.05
CA LEU A 64 -2.54 -11.05 2.71
C LEU A 64 -1.95 -12.46 2.74
N GLY A 65 -2.03 -13.16 1.61
CA GLY A 65 -1.36 -14.43 1.42
C GLY A 65 0.17 -14.28 1.43
N ILE A 66 0.88 -15.32 1.89
CA ILE A 66 2.34 -15.29 1.94
C ILE A 66 2.94 -15.08 0.54
N ALA A 67 2.36 -15.68 -0.50
CA ALA A 67 2.83 -15.52 -1.88
C ALA A 67 2.68 -14.06 -2.38
N ASP A 68 1.56 -13.41 -2.05
CA ASP A 68 1.33 -12.01 -2.40
C ASP A 68 2.31 -11.11 -1.67
N VAL A 69 2.52 -11.34 -0.36
CA VAL A 69 3.51 -10.60 0.43
C VAL A 69 4.90 -10.74 -0.16
N GLN A 70 5.34 -11.95 -0.51
CA GLN A 70 6.65 -12.18 -1.11
C GLN A 70 6.81 -11.44 -2.45
N SER A 71 5.75 -11.43 -3.27
CA SER A 71 5.74 -10.71 -4.54
C SER A 71 5.90 -9.21 -4.34
N HIS A 72 5.16 -8.62 -3.39
CA HIS A 72 5.25 -7.19 -3.05
C HIS A 72 6.61 -6.85 -2.40
N LEU A 73 7.14 -7.69 -1.52
CA LEU A 73 8.47 -7.49 -0.92
C LEU A 73 9.57 -7.51 -1.97
N GLY A 74 9.47 -8.39 -2.98
CA GLY A 74 10.39 -8.40 -4.11
C GLY A 74 10.37 -7.07 -4.87
N MET A 75 9.19 -6.54 -5.19
CA MET A 75 9.07 -5.24 -5.86
C MET A 75 9.61 -4.09 -5.00
N LEU A 76 9.27 -4.05 -3.71
CA LEU A 76 9.77 -3.03 -2.78
C LEU A 76 11.29 -3.11 -2.59
N TYR A 77 11.87 -4.31 -2.63
CA TYR A 77 13.31 -4.50 -2.53
C TYR A 77 14.04 -3.94 -3.75
N LEU A 78 13.51 -4.21 -4.94
CA LEU A 78 14.05 -3.67 -6.20
C LEU A 78 13.95 -2.14 -6.25
N ASP A 79 12.91 -1.56 -5.66
CA ASP A 79 12.73 -0.11 -5.50
C ASP A 79 13.63 0.49 -4.39
N GLY A 80 14.34 -0.36 -3.63
CA GLY A 80 15.17 0.08 -2.50
C GLY A 80 14.38 0.57 -1.29
N ALA A 81 13.07 0.35 -1.25
CA ALA A 81 12.19 0.79 -0.17
C ALA A 81 12.29 -0.10 1.08
N VAL A 82 12.81 -1.32 0.95
CA VAL A 82 12.98 -2.28 2.03
C VAL A 82 14.35 -2.95 1.95
N THR A 83 14.85 -3.40 3.09
CA THR A 83 16.05 -4.24 3.18
C THR A 83 15.69 -5.62 3.72
N SER A 84 16.43 -6.63 3.26
CA SER A 84 16.33 -8.00 3.74
C SER A 84 17.65 -8.41 4.40
N ASP A 85 17.55 -8.98 5.59
CA ASP A 85 18.65 -9.59 6.34
C ASP A 85 18.24 -10.98 6.86
N ALA A 86 19.13 -11.63 7.61
CA ALA A 86 18.87 -12.96 8.19
C ALA A 86 17.71 -12.97 9.22
N ALA A 87 17.36 -11.82 9.80
CA ALA A 87 16.25 -11.67 10.74
C ALA A 87 14.91 -11.38 10.02
N GLY A 88 14.95 -10.93 8.77
CA GLY A 88 13.77 -10.79 7.90
C GLY A 88 13.78 -9.50 7.10
N TRP A 89 12.62 -8.87 7.00
CA TRP A 89 12.38 -7.67 6.20
C TRP A 89 12.13 -6.44 7.08
N ARG A 90 12.72 -5.31 6.70
CA ARG A 90 12.49 -4.02 7.35
C ARG A 90 12.46 -2.88 6.32
N LEU A 91 11.90 -1.74 6.70
CA LEU A 91 12.00 -0.54 5.87
C LEU A 91 13.47 -0.11 5.74
N ALA A 92 13.85 0.37 4.56
CA ALA A 92 15.19 0.90 4.29
C ALA A 92 15.44 2.22 5.03
#